data_AF-A0A5J4SD04-F1
#
_entry.id   AF-A0A5J4SD04-F1
#
_cell.length_a   1.000
_cell.length_b   1.000
_cell.length_c   1.000
_cell.angle_alpha   90.00
_cell.angle_beta   90.00
_cell.angle_gamma   90.00
#
_symmetry.space_group_name_H-M   'P 1'
#
loop_
_entity.id
_entity.type
_entity.pdbx_description
1 polymer ?
#
loop_
_entity_poly.entity_id
_entity_poly.type
_entity_poly.pdbx_seq_one_letter_code
_entity_poly.pdbx_strand_id
1 'polypeptide(L)'
;MKLIIKDFEIELKYTLRALFIFESISKKTFAINTITDLYLFFYSVILSNNPNIELTFDDLINECDVDTSIFSSFKKWFDSEMEKQTLLSDTTDTDKKKQKRK
;
A
#
# COMPACT_ATOMS: atom_id res chain seq x y z
N MET A 1 7.40 -3.39 -5.29
CA MET A 1 8.24 -4.28 -4.44
C MET A 1 7.79 -5.71 -4.67
N LYS A 2 8.68 -6.70 -4.68
CA LYS A 2 8.26 -8.10 -4.73
C LYS A 2 8.31 -8.72 -3.34
N LEU A 3 7.29 -9.46 -2.96
CA LEU A 3 7.22 -10.23 -1.73
C LEU A 3 6.85 -11.67 -2.09
N ILE A 4 7.40 -12.61 -1.35
CA ILE A 4 7.05 -14.02 -1.48
C ILE A 4 6.21 -14.37 -0.26
N ILE A 5 4.96 -14.75 -0.48
CA ILE A 5 4.04 -15.18 0.58
C ILE A 5 3.54 -16.56 0.18
N LYS A 6 3.77 -17.58 1.01
CA LYS A 6 3.27 -18.95 0.76
C LYS A 6 3.57 -19.47 -0.66
N ASP A 7 4.81 -19.25 -1.12
CA ASP A 7 5.32 -19.57 -2.49
C ASP A 7 4.75 -18.73 -3.65
N PHE A 8 3.92 -17.72 -3.39
CA PHE A 8 3.46 -16.78 -4.41
C PHE A 8 4.36 -15.55 -4.48
N GLU A 9 4.92 -15.28 -5.66
CA GLU A 9 5.66 -14.03 -5.92
C GLU A 9 4.68 -12.89 -6.21
N ILE A 10 4.41 -12.07 -5.20
CA ILE A 10 3.48 -10.95 -5.24
C ILE A 10 4.25 -9.67 -5.54
N GLU A 11 3.93 -9.02 -6.66
CA GLU A 11 4.41 -7.67 -6.94
C GLU A 11 3.49 -6.62 -6.30
N LEU A 12 3.93 -6.00 -5.21
CA LEU A 12 3.25 -4.85 -4.60
C LEU A 12 3.48 -3.59 -5.43
N LYS A 13 2.37 -3.01 -5.89
CA LYS A 13 2.31 -1.64 -6.40
C LYS A 13 1.23 -0.88 -5.67
N TYR A 14 1.53 0.37 -5.33
CA TYR A 14 0.55 1.30 -4.82
C TYR A 14 -0.31 1.77 -5.98
N THR A 15 -1.57 1.33 -5.98
CA THR A 15 -2.53 1.64 -7.05
C THR A 15 -3.82 2.15 -6.45
N LEU A 16 -4.55 2.98 -7.21
CA LEU A 16 -5.89 3.43 -6.81
C LEU A 16 -6.85 2.26 -6.58
N ARG A 17 -6.64 1.12 -7.26
CA ARG A 17 -7.42 -0.10 -7.03
C ARG A 17 -7.25 -0.65 -5.61
N ALA A 18 -6.05 -0.59 -5.04
CA ALA A 18 -5.82 -1.01 -3.65
C ALA A 18 -6.63 -0.15 -2.67
N LEU A 19 -6.70 1.17 -2.92
CA LEU A 19 -7.52 2.08 -2.12
C LEU A 19 -9.01 1.73 -2.23
N PHE A 20 -9.53 1.54 -3.44
CA PHE A 20 -10.94 1.17 -3.62
C PHE A 20 -11.29 -0.19 -3.04
N ILE A 21 -10.39 -1.17 -3.09
CA ILE A 21 -10.60 -2.48 -2.44
C ILE A 21 -10.68 -2.29 -0.92
N PHE A 22 -9.78 -1.51 -0.34
CA PHE A 22 -9.82 -1.19 1.09
C PHE A 22 -11.15 -0.54 1.49
N GLU A 23 -11.60 0.47 0.73
CA GLU A 23 -12.87 1.15 1.01
C GLU A 23 -14.07 0.21 0.80
N SER A 24 -14.01 -0.69 -0.18
CA SER A 24 -15.05 -1.68 -0.44
C SER A 24 -15.18 -2.69 0.70
N ILE A 25 -14.06 -3.12 1.29
CA ILE A 25 -14.04 -4.07 2.42
C ILE A 25 -14.43 -3.37 3.72
N SER A 26 -13.82 -2.22 4.03
CA SER A 26 -14.07 -1.50 5.28
C SER A 26 -15.39 -0.71 5.30
N LYS A 27 -15.97 -0.46 4.11
CA LYS A 27 -17.13 0.43 3.88
C LYS A 27 -16.93 1.84 4.44
N LYS A 28 -15.68 2.30 4.51
CA LYS A 28 -15.27 3.60 5.05
C LYS A 28 -14.28 4.24 4.08
N THR A 29 -14.14 5.57 4.17
CA THR A 29 -13.10 6.30 3.46
C THR A 29 -11.73 5.80 3.88
N PHE A 30 -10.81 5.71 2.91
CA PHE A 30 -9.45 5.26 3.16
C PHE A 30 -8.78 6.08 4.28
N ALA A 31 -8.52 5.43 5.41
CA ALA A 31 -7.83 5.99 6.56
C ALA A 31 -7.15 4.86 7.32
N ILE A 32 -5.84 4.98 7.54
CA ILE A 32 -5.07 4.02 8.34
C ILE A 32 -4.86 4.61 9.72
N ASN A 33 -5.68 4.18 10.68
CA ASN A 33 -5.60 4.65 12.08
C ASN A 33 -5.18 3.53 13.03
N THR A 34 -5.52 2.29 12.69
CA THR A 34 -5.24 1.10 13.50
C THR A 34 -4.31 0.14 12.78
N ILE A 35 -3.70 -0.76 13.55
CA ILE A 35 -2.89 -1.86 13.00
C ILE A 35 -3.74 -2.73 12.08
N THR A 36 -5.01 -2.99 12.44
CA THR A 36 -5.95 -3.72 11.59
C THR A 36 -6.16 -3.05 10.24
N ASP A 37 -6.26 -1.72 10.19
CA ASP A 37 -6.38 -0.98 8.92
C ASP A 37 -5.11 -1.16 8.06
N LEU A 38 -3.93 -1.21 8.69
CA LEU A 38 -2.66 -1.40 7.98
C LEU A 38 -2.57 -2.82 7.37
N TYR A 39 -2.98 -3.86 8.11
CA TYR A 39 -3.08 -5.22 7.57
C TYR A 39 -4.17 -5.34 6.50
N LEU A 40 -5.31 -4.68 6.68
CA LEU A 40 -6.38 -4.67 5.69
C LEU A 40 -5.93 -3.99 4.39
N PHE A 41 -5.17 -2.90 4.51
CA PHE A 41 -4.58 -2.23 3.36
C PHE A 41 -3.53 -3.13 2.69
N PHE A 42 -2.68 -3.82 3.46
CA PHE A 42 -1.73 -4.78 2.91
C PHE A 42 -2.43 -5.85 2.06
N TYR A 43 -3.50 -6.44 2.60
CA TYR A 43 -4.33 -7.41 1.88
C TYR A 43 -4.95 -6.80 0.60
N SER A 44 -5.44 -5.57 0.69
CA SER A 44 -6.02 -4.86 -0.46
C SER A 44 -5.00 -4.59 -1.57
N VAL A 45 -3.74 -4.28 -1.22
CA VAL A 45 -2.65 -4.12 -2.18
C VAL A 45 -2.35 -5.44 -2.88
N ILE A 46 -2.31 -6.55 -2.15
CA ILE A 46 -2.08 -7.89 -2.70
C ILE A 46 -3.17 -8.23 -3.72
N LEU A 47 -4.44 -8.10 -3.33
CA LEU A 47 -5.59 -8.36 -4.21
C LEU A 47 -5.59 -7.47 -5.46
N SER A 48 -5.23 -6.19 -5.32
CA SER A 48 -5.23 -5.24 -6.43
C SER A 48 -4.21 -5.60 -7.53
N ASN A 49 -3.09 -6.22 -7.14
CA ASN A 49 -2.00 -6.57 -8.04
C ASN A 49 -2.11 -8.00 -8.57
N ASN A 50 -2.75 -8.90 -7.81
CA ASN A 50 -2.94 -10.30 -8.19
C ASN A 50 -4.41 -10.69 -8.05
N PRO A 51 -5.27 -10.33 -9.02
CA PRO A 51 -6.71 -10.61 -8.93
C PRO A 51 -7.06 -12.10 -8.91
N ASN A 52 -6.13 -12.98 -9.32
CA ASN A 52 -6.31 -14.44 -9.33
C ASN A 52 -5.72 -15.13 -8.08
N ILE A 53 -5.26 -14.37 -7.08
CA ILE A 53 -4.69 -14.98 -5.87
C ILE A 53 -5.80 -15.49 -4.95
N GLU A 54 -5.78 -16.79 -4.64
CA GLU A 54 -6.65 -17.38 -3.62
C GLU A 54 -5.99 -17.24 -2.22
N LEU A 55 -5.73 -16.00 -1.81
CA LEU A 55 -5.25 -15.70 -0.46
C LEU A 55 -6.40 -15.09 0.34
N THR A 56 -6.74 -15.69 1.48
CA THR A 56 -7.70 -15.08 2.41
C THR A 56 -7.00 -14.09 3.34
N PHE A 57 -7.78 -13.21 3.99
CA PHE A 57 -7.23 -12.30 4.99
C PHE A 57 -6.58 -13.09 6.15
N ASP A 58 -7.23 -14.16 6.62
CA ASP A 58 -6.68 -15.01 7.69
C ASP A 58 -5.39 -15.72 7.28
N ASP A 59 -5.30 -16.19 6.02
CA ASP A 59 -4.04 -16.74 5.49
C ASP A 59 -2.91 -15.71 5.55
N LEU A 60 -3.18 -14.46 5.15
CA LEU A 60 -2.19 -13.38 5.23
C LEU A 60 -1.71 -13.14 6.67
N ILE A 61 -2.63 -13.11 7.63
CA ILE A 61 -2.30 -12.91 9.04
C ILE A 61 -1.46 -14.08 9.56
N ASN A 62 -1.85 -15.32 9.27
CA ASN A 62 -1.09 -16.51 9.66
C ASN A 62 0.34 -16.48 9.10
N GLU A 63 0.53 -16.08 7.84
CA GLU A 63 1.86 -15.92 7.25
C GLU A 63 2.67 -14.81 7.93
N CYS A 64 2.02 -13.71 8.32
CA CYS A 64 2.68 -12.64 9.08
C CYS A 64 3.03 -13.04 10.52
N ASP A 65 2.25 -13.92 11.14
CA ASP A 65 2.54 -14.49 12.46
C ASP A 65 3.71 -15.48 12.40
N VAL A 66 3.82 -16.25 11.31
CA VAL A 66 4.95 -17.15 11.05
C VAL A 66 6.23 -16.36 10.72
N ASP A 67 6.12 -15.34 9.86
CA ASP A 67 7.24 -14.48 9.47
C ASP A 67 6.88 -12.99 9.54
N THR A 68 7.19 -12.39 10.70
CA THR A 68 7.03 -10.95 10.95
C THR A 68 7.86 -10.06 10.01
N SER A 69 8.87 -10.61 9.32
CA SER A 69 9.65 -9.89 8.31
C SER A 69 8.81 -9.45 7.11
N ILE A 70 7.78 -10.23 6.76
CA ILE A 70 6.85 -9.93 5.65
C ILE A 70 6.16 -8.59 5.92
N PHE A 71 5.56 -8.44 7.10
CA PHE A 71 4.87 -7.22 7.49
C PHE A 71 5.83 -6.05 7.68
N SER A 72 7.00 -6.28 8.30
CA SER A 72 8.02 -5.24 8.47
C SER A 72 8.49 -4.68 7.12
N SER A 73 8.71 -5.57 6.15
CA SER A 73 9.13 -5.21 4.79
C SER A 73 8.03 -4.45 4.05
N PHE A 74 6.77 -4.90 4.16
CA PHE A 74 5.61 -4.17 3.64
C PHE A 74 5.51 -2.78 4.25
N LYS A 75 5.59 -2.67 5.58
CA LYS A 75 5.46 -1.40 6.30
C LYS A 75 6.55 -0.43 5.88
N LYS A 76 7.80 -0.87 5.77
CA LYS A 76 8.90 -0.04 5.29
C LYS A 76 8.68 0.46 3.86
N TRP A 77 8.20 -0.41 2.97
CA TRP A 77 7.83 -0.02 1.62
C TRP A 77 6.66 0.98 1.60
N PHE A 78 5.63 0.73 2.41
CA PHE A 78 4.47 1.60 2.53
C PHE A 78 4.86 2.99 3.03
N ASP A 79 5.68 3.09 4.08
CA ASP A 79 6.20 4.34 4.62
C ASP A 79 6.97 5.12 3.52
N SER A 80 7.84 4.44 2.75
CA SER A 80 8.53 5.06 1.60
C SER A 80 7.60 5.50 0.46
N GLU A 81 6.52 4.76 0.23
CA GLU A 81 5.57 5.10 -0.82
C GLU A 81 4.70 6.30 -0.41
N MET A 82 4.34 6.39 0.87
CA MET A 82 3.68 7.57 1.43
C MET A 82 4.57 8.81 1.36
N GLU A 83 5.86 8.70 1.65
CA GLU A 83 6.82 9.80 1.49
C GLU A 83 6.88 10.29 0.03
N LYS A 84 6.89 9.39 -0.95
CA LYS A 84 6.83 9.76 -2.37
C LYS A 84 5.54 10.49 -2.73
N GLN A 85 4.40 10.03 -2.23
CA GLN A 85 3.11 10.70 -2.47
C GLN A 85 3.12 12.12 -1.89
N THR A 86 3.67 12.30 -0.67
CA THR A 86 3.81 13.65 -0.08
C THR A 86 4.75 14.56 -0.88
N LEU A 87 5.84 14.01 -1.41
CA LEU A 87 6.78 14.75 -2.25
C LEU A 87 6.18 15.15 -3.61
N LEU A 88 5.28 14.33 -4.17
CA LEU A 88 4.56 14.61 -5.40
C LEU A 88 3.51 15.73 -5.22
N SER A 89 2.90 15.86 -4.04
CA SER A 89 2.04 17.01 -3.72
C SER A 89 2.82 18.32 -3.61
N ASP A 90 4.02 18.31 -3.02
CA ASP A 90 4.84 19.52 -2.82
C ASP A 90 5.55 20.03 -4.09
N THR A 91 5.70 19.19 -5.11
CA THR A 91 6.36 19.57 -6.38
C THR A 91 5.44 20.28 -7.37
N THR A 92 4.14 20.41 -7.08
CA THR A 92 3.21 21.16 -7.95
C THR A 92 3.19 22.68 -7.72
N ASP A 93 3.91 23.21 -6.72
CA ASP A 93 3.93 24.66 -6.43
C ASP A 93 5.26 25.37 -6.78
N THR A 94 6.30 24.67 -7.27
CA THR A 94 7.61 25.32 -7.53
C THR A 94 7.83 25.89 -8.94
N ASP A 95 6.92 25.70 -9.89
CA ASP A 95 7.07 26.21 -11.27
C ASP A 95 6.41 27.59 -11.56
N LYS A 96 5.85 28.29 -10.56
CA LYS A 96 5.25 29.64 -10.75
C LYS A 96 6.12 30.82 -10.34
N LYS A 97 7.44 30.68 -10.18
CA LYS A 97 8.32 31.80 -9.72
C LYS A 97 9.56 32.11 -10.56
N LYS A 98 9.58 31.75 -11.85
CA LYS A 98 10.62 32.21 -12.81
C LYS A 98 10.05 32.86 -14.08
N GLN A 99 9.07 33.75 -13.94
CA GLN A 99 8.75 34.67 -15.05
C GLN A 99 8.27 36.04 -14.54
N LYS A 100 9.10 36.69 -13.72
CA LYS A 100 8.96 38.13 -13.43
C LYS A 100 10.28 38.70 -12.93
N ARG A 101 11.24 38.88 -13.82
CA ARG A 101 12.19 40.00 -13.74
C ARG A 101 12.36 40.56 -15.14
N LYS A 102 11.60 41.63 -15.38
CA LYS A 102 11.92 42.70 -16.32
C LYS A 102 13.30 43.26 -16.00
#